data_AF-A0ABD5MDX7-F1
#
_entry.id   AF-A0ABD5MDX7-F1
#
_cell.length_a   1.000
_cell.length_b   1.000
_cell.length_c   1.000
_cell.angle_alpha   90.00
_cell.angle_beta   90.00
_cell.angle_gamma   90.00
#
_symmetry.space_group_name_H-M   'P 1'
#
loop_
_entity.id
_entity.type
_entity.pdbx_description
1 polymer ?
#
loop_
_entity_poly.entity_id
_entity_poly.type
_entity_poly.pdbx_seq_one_letter_code
_entity_poly.pdbx_strand_id
1 'polypeptide(L)'
;MRRLSIAFVLILVLCALTVGFGVQFNGSDVYPDAAAIDADYAAHVGERAHLWTEAVGTENGSLLVETEGLHLRVSDPSPAAVEIGDHVQIYGMLGPDRQFETENYHVQSAGGVWYMYGVSVVGIALAAVLFLRRWRIDLDHWRFVPRGGE
;
A
#
# COMPACT_ATOMS: atom_id res chain seq x y z
N MET A 1 22.47 -28.58 -4.67
CA MET A 1 21.68 -28.56 -3.42
C MET A 1 21.98 -27.34 -2.55
N ARG A 2 23.21 -27.09 -2.08
CA ARG A 2 23.54 -25.92 -1.22
C ARG A 2 23.03 -24.56 -1.73
N ARG A 3 23.18 -24.27 -3.03
CA ARG A 3 22.71 -23.01 -3.64
C ARG A 3 21.18 -22.86 -3.64
N LEU A 4 20.46 -23.95 -3.91
CA LEU A 4 18.99 -23.98 -3.86
C LEU A 4 18.48 -23.80 -2.43
N SER A 5 19.13 -24.44 -1.46
CA SER A 5 18.82 -24.26 -0.03
C SER A 5 19.04 -22.81 0.43
N ILE A 6 20.15 -22.18 0.02
CA ILE A 6 20.41 -20.77 0.33
C ILE A 6 19.35 -19.87 -0.30
N ALA A 7 19.02 -20.07 -1.59
CA ALA A 7 17.99 -19.28 -2.26
C ALA A 7 16.63 -19.43 -1.58
N PHE A 8 16.25 -20.65 -1.20
CA PHE A 8 15.01 -20.92 -0.48
C PHE A 8 14.97 -20.22 0.89
N VAL A 9 16.05 -20.28 1.67
CA VAL A 9 16.16 -19.56 2.94
C VAL A 9 16.05 -18.05 2.74
N LEU A 10 16.71 -17.50 1.72
CA LEU A 10 16.61 -16.06 1.41
C LEU A 10 15.19 -15.65 1.02
N ILE A 11 14.47 -16.47 0.26
CA ILE A 11 13.06 -16.23 -0.06
C ILE A 11 12.20 -16.26 1.20
N LEU A 12 12.39 -17.24 2.10
CA LEU A 12 11.67 -17.29 3.36
C LEU A 12 11.95 -16.08 4.25
N VAL A 13 13.21 -15.65 4.34
CA VAL A 13 13.59 -14.43 5.07
C VAL A 13 12.94 -13.21 4.44
N LEU A 14 12.94 -13.10 3.11
CA LEU A 14 12.29 -12.00 2.41
C LEU A 14 10.78 -11.99 2.69
N CYS A 15 10.11 -13.14 2.61
CA CYS A 15 8.69 -13.26 2.94
C CYS A 15 8.40 -12.85 4.39
N ALA A 16 9.23 -13.32 5.34
CA ALA A 16 9.10 -12.97 6.76
C ALA A 16 9.28 -11.47 6.99
N LEU A 17 10.25 -10.83 6.33
CA LEU A 17 10.47 -9.39 6.39
C LEU A 17 9.29 -8.61 5.79
N THR A 18 8.74 -9.04 4.65
CA THR A 18 7.59 -8.36 4.02
C THR A 18 6.33 -8.47 4.88
N VAL A 19 6.05 -9.64 5.46
CA VAL A 19 4.89 -9.84 6.32
C VAL A 19 5.07 -9.09 7.63
N GLY A 20 6.25 -9.20 8.26
CA GLY A 20 6.55 -8.47 9.50
C GLY A 20 6.45 -6.96 9.33
N PHE A 21 6.91 -6.42 8.20
CA PHE A 21 6.77 -5.00 7.89
C PHE A 21 5.30 -4.58 7.76
N GLY A 22 4.46 -5.41 7.12
CA GLY A 22 3.02 -5.14 7.01
C GLY A 22 2.31 -5.12 8.37
N VAL A 23 2.63 -6.08 9.24
CA VAL A 23 2.04 -6.15 10.60
C VAL A 23 2.43 -4.94 11.46
N GLN A 24 3.67 -4.45 11.36
CA GLN A 24 4.13 -3.27 12.10
C GLN A 24 3.40 -1.97 11.68
N PHE A 25 2.82 -1.94 10.48
CA PHE A 25 2.16 -0.74 9.94
C PHE A 25 0.67 -0.65 10.30
N ASN A 26 0.03 -1.78 10.62
CA ASN A 26 -1.37 -1.85 11.06
C ASN A 26 -1.48 -1.59 12.57
N GLY A 27 -1.15 -0.37 12.99
CA GLY A 27 -1.10 0.03 14.39
C GLY A 27 0.28 -0.17 15.01
N SER A 28 0.65 0.77 15.87
CA SER A 28 1.87 0.69 16.66
C SER A 28 1.59 1.18 18.07
N ASP A 29 2.48 0.93 19.02
CA ASP A 29 2.39 1.52 20.37
C ASP A 29 2.29 3.07 20.34
N VAL A 30 2.64 3.69 19.20
CA VAL A 30 2.63 5.14 18.99
C VAL A 30 1.33 5.65 18.36
N TYR A 31 0.65 4.85 17.53
CA TYR A 31 -0.56 5.24 16.81
C TYR A 31 -1.57 4.09 16.79
N PRO A 32 -2.81 4.32 17.26
CA PRO A 32 -3.84 3.30 17.25
C PRO A 32 -4.22 2.93 15.80
N ASP A 33 -4.60 1.66 15.59
CA ASP A 33 -5.16 1.20 14.32
C ASP A 33 -6.64 1.57 14.17
N ALA A 34 -7.16 1.44 12.95
CA ALA A 34 -8.54 1.80 12.63
C ALA A 34 -9.58 0.99 13.41
N ALA A 35 -9.33 -0.31 13.59
CA ALA A 35 -10.24 -1.21 14.29
C ALA A 35 -10.35 -0.88 15.79
N ALA A 36 -9.23 -0.55 16.44
CA ALA A 36 -9.20 -0.10 17.83
C ALA A 36 -9.92 1.23 18.01
N ILE A 37 -9.68 2.19 17.09
CA ILE A 37 -10.37 3.49 17.09
C ILE A 37 -11.88 3.31 16.92
N ASP A 38 -12.35 2.45 16.01
CA ASP A 38 -13.80 2.26 15.83
C ASP A 38 -14.46 1.53 17.01
N ALA A 39 -13.73 0.61 17.66
CA ALA A 39 -14.22 -0.13 18.81
C ALA A 39 -14.46 0.76 20.05
N ASP A 40 -13.60 1.75 20.31
CA ASP A 40 -13.77 2.71 21.41
C ASP A 40 -13.33 4.13 21.02
N TYR A 41 -14.09 4.75 20.11
CA TYR A 41 -13.75 6.07 19.56
C TYR A 41 -13.53 7.13 20.63
N ALA A 42 -14.35 7.13 21.67
CA ALA A 42 -14.31 8.14 22.73
C ALA A 42 -13.01 8.10 23.53
N ALA A 43 -12.40 6.91 23.70
CA ALA A 43 -11.12 6.76 24.38
C ALA A 43 -9.95 7.35 23.59
N HIS A 44 -10.06 7.41 22.26
CA HIS A 44 -9.01 7.87 21.36
C HIS A 44 -9.16 9.35 20.93
N VAL A 45 -10.21 10.05 21.37
CA VAL A 45 -10.36 11.49 21.10
C VAL A 45 -9.21 12.26 21.74
N GLY A 46 -8.54 13.10 20.96
CA GLY A 46 -7.35 13.84 21.37
C GLY A 46 -6.05 13.07 21.23
N GLU A 47 -6.06 11.84 20.70
CA GLU A 47 -4.86 11.11 20.32
C GLU A 47 -4.43 11.44 18.88
N ARG A 48 -3.13 11.26 18.61
CA ARG A 48 -2.60 11.31 17.24
C ARG A 48 -2.90 9.98 16.55
N ALA A 49 -3.31 10.03 15.29
CA ALA A 49 -3.39 8.83 14.48
C ALA A 49 -2.76 9.03 13.09
N HIS A 50 -2.40 7.90 12.50
CA HIS A 50 -1.83 7.82 11.17
C HIS A 50 -2.56 6.71 10.42
N LEU A 51 -3.41 7.09 9.47
CA LEU A 51 -4.35 6.18 8.84
C LEU A 51 -4.18 6.19 7.33
N TRP A 52 -4.26 5.00 6.74
CA TRP A 52 -4.46 4.81 5.31
C TRP A 52 -5.95 4.59 5.07
N THR A 53 -6.54 5.47 4.27
CA THR A 53 -7.99 5.53 4.09
C THR A 53 -8.34 5.62 2.61
N GLU A 54 -9.57 5.29 2.28
CA GLU A 54 -10.15 5.49 0.95
C GLU A 54 -11.15 6.65 1.01
N ALA A 55 -11.10 7.54 0.01
CA ALA A 55 -12.09 8.59 -0.14
C ALA A 55 -13.41 7.99 -0.62
N VAL A 56 -14.44 8.01 0.22
CA VAL A 56 -15.75 7.41 -0.08
C VAL A 56 -16.83 8.45 -0.38
N GLY A 57 -16.59 9.73 -0.04
CA GLY A 57 -17.53 10.79 -0.36
C GLY A 57 -17.18 12.12 0.27
N THR A 58 -18.18 12.99 0.39
CA THR A 58 -18.03 14.34 0.93
C THR A 58 -19.27 14.70 1.71
N GLU A 59 -19.09 15.30 2.89
CA GLU A 59 -20.18 15.74 3.76
C GLU A 59 -19.85 17.13 4.32
N ASN A 60 -20.77 18.09 4.17
CA ASN A 60 -20.64 19.46 4.71
C ASN A 60 -19.33 20.19 4.35
N GLY A 61 -18.73 19.86 3.20
CA GLY A 61 -17.45 20.43 2.75
C GLY A 61 -16.20 19.73 3.28
N SER A 62 -16.35 18.69 4.10
CA SER A 62 -15.27 17.81 4.57
C SER A 62 -15.23 16.53 3.75
N LEU A 63 -14.02 15.98 3.58
CA LEU A 63 -13.84 14.70 2.92
C LEU A 63 -14.30 13.58 3.85
N LEU A 64 -15.12 12.66 3.35
CA LEU A 64 -15.50 11.45 4.07
C LEU A 64 -14.57 10.33 3.63
N VAL A 65 -13.86 9.74 4.59
CA VAL A 65 -12.94 8.64 4.34
C VAL A 65 -13.35 7.40 5.13
N GLU A 66 -12.96 6.24 4.61
CA GLU A 66 -13.19 4.94 5.22
C GLU A 66 -11.89 4.14 5.33
N THR A 67 -11.72 3.41 6.43
CA THR A 67 -10.69 2.38 6.56
C THR A 67 -11.13 1.31 7.55
N GLU A 68 -11.10 0.04 7.14
CA GLU A 68 -11.49 -1.10 8.00
C GLU A 68 -12.85 -0.93 8.73
N GLY A 69 -13.82 -0.23 8.12
CA GLY A 69 -15.14 0.08 8.71
C GLY A 69 -15.20 1.37 9.54
N LEU A 70 -14.05 1.99 9.85
CA LEU A 70 -13.98 3.30 10.49
C LEU A 70 -14.28 4.40 9.46
N HIS A 71 -15.36 5.15 9.69
CA HIS A 71 -15.68 6.36 8.93
C HIS A 71 -15.26 7.63 9.68
N LEU A 72 -14.55 8.53 8.98
CA LEU A 72 -14.07 9.81 9.52
C LEU A 72 -14.36 10.97 8.55
N ARG A 73 -14.66 12.13 9.13
CA ARG A 73 -14.70 13.41 8.41
C ARG A 73 -13.37 14.11 8.59
N VAL A 74 -12.70 14.37 7.48
CA VAL A 74 -11.34 14.89 7.46
C VAL A 74 -11.37 16.35 7.02
N SER A 75 -10.63 17.21 7.72
CA SER A 75 -10.52 18.64 7.38
C SER A 75 -9.77 18.87 6.07
N ASP A 76 -8.73 18.07 5.82
CA ASP A 76 -7.88 18.13 4.64
C ASP A 76 -7.46 16.71 4.21
N PRO A 77 -7.23 16.43 2.92
CA PRO A 77 -7.33 17.34 1.78
C PRO A 77 -8.75 17.80 1.49
N SER A 78 -8.86 18.94 0.81
CA SER A 78 -10.15 19.43 0.31
C SER A 78 -10.82 18.38 -0.59
N PRO A 79 -12.14 18.19 -0.50
CA PRO A 79 -12.88 17.27 -1.37
C PRO A 79 -12.71 17.53 -2.87
N ALA A 80 -12.41 18.76 -3.27
CA ALA A 80 -12.18 19.10 -4.67
C ALA A 80 -10.82 18.62 -5.21
N ALA A 81 -9.90 18.23 -4.32
CA ALA A 81 -8.55 17.79 -4.67
C ALA A 81 -8.42 16.25 -4.70
N VAL A 82 -9.50 15.52 -4.39
CA VAL A 82 -9.51 14.05 -4.25
C VAL A 82 -10.71 13.48 -4.99
N GLU A 83 -10.50 12.40 -5.74
CA GLU A 83 -11.58 11.66 -6.36
C GLU A 83 -12.05 10.51 -5.46
N ILE A 84 -13.32 10.12 -5.57
CA ILE A 84 -13.83 8.95 -4.85
C ILE A 84 -13.06 7.71 -5.33
N GLY A 85 -12.59 6.90 -4.39
CA GLY A 85 -11.72 5.74 -4.62
C GLY A 85 -10.22 6.03 -4.54
N ASP A 86 -9.82 7.30 -4.44
CA ASP A 86 -8.43 7.65 -4.15
C ASP A 86 -8.06 7.22 -2.73
N HIS A 87 -6.81 6.76 -2.59
CA HIS A 87 -6.27 6.39 -1.30
C HIS A 87 -5.62 7.63 -0.67
N VAL A 88 -6.06 7.98 0.53
CA VAL A 88 -5.58 9.12 1.29
C VAL A 88 -4.91 8.63 2.55
N GLN A 89 -3.60 8.88 2.65
CA GLN A 89 -2.83 8.71 3.87
C GLN A 89 -2.93 9.99 4.68
N ILE A 90 -3.52 9.92 5.86
CA ILE A 90 -3.75 11.08 6.74
C ILE A 90 -2.97 10.95 8.04
N TYR A 91 -2.47 12.08 8.52
CA TYR A 91 -1.76 12.21 9.77
C TYR A 91 -2.28 13.41 10.55
N GLY A 92 -2.62 13.22 11.81
CA GLY A 92 -3.22 14.28 12.60
C GLY A 92 -3.86 13.80 13.89
N MET A 93 -4.87 14.54 14.34
CA MET A 93 -5.52 14.35 15.64
C MET A 93 -6.97 13.89 15.47
N LEU A 94 -7.37 12.92 16.29
CA LEU A 94 -8.77 12.50 16.41
C LEU A 94 -9.56 13.55 17.20
N GLY A 95 -10.56 14.14 16.55
CA GLY A 95 -11.49 15.08 17.17
C GLY A 95 -12.75 14.39 17.71
N PRO A 96 -13.65 15.13 18.38
CA PRO A 96 -14.97 14.62 18.72
C PRO A 96 -15.82 14.35 17.45
N ASP A 97 -16.90 13.58 17.60
CA ASP A 97 -17.91 13.34 16.54
C ASP A 97 -17.37 12.78 15.22
N ARG A 98 -16.34 11.92 15.28
CA ARG A 98 -15.69 11.31 14.09
C ARG A 98 -15.03 12.34 13.17
N GLN A 99 -14.56 13.45 13.74
CA GLN A 99 -13.75 14.44 13.04
C GLN A 99 -12.28 14.10 13.12
N PHE A 100 -11.53 14.45 12.08
CA PHE A 100 -10.09 14.26 12.01
C PHE A 100 -9.42 15.56 11.57
N GLU A 101 -8.69 16.18 12.50
CA GLU A 101 -7.91 17.38 12.24
C GLU A 101 -6.59 16.97 11.60
N THR A 102 -6.43 17.31 10.32
CA THR A 102 -5.28 16.85 9.53
C THR A 102 -4.10 17.80 9.68
N GLU A 103 -2.97 17.27 10.14
CA GLU A 103 -1.70 17.99 10.16
C GLU A 103 -0.93 17.80 8.85
N ASN A 104 -0.99 16.59 8.28
CA ASN A 104 -0.31 16.26 7.03
C ASN A 104 -1.07 15.16 6.30
N TYR A 105 -1.01 15.16 4.97
CA TYR A 105 -1.67 14.16 4.16
C TYR A 105 -0.89 13.85 2.88
N HIS A 106 -1.16 12.68 2.33
CA HIS A 106 -0.71 12.29 1.00
C HIS A 106 -1.87 11.64 0.24
N VAL A 107 -2.17 12.15 -0.95
CA VAL A 107 -3.19 11.59 -1.84
C VAL A 107 -2.49 10.74 -2.89
N GLN A 108 -2.91 9.49 -2.98
CA GLN A 108 -2.53 8.57 -4.03
C GLN A 108 -3.74 8.31 -4.92
N SER A 109 -3.68 8.84 -6.14
CA SER A 109 -4.79 8.69 -7.07
C SER A 109 -4.91 7.25 -7.58
N ALA A 110 -6.14 6.75 -7.67
CA ALA A 110 -6.41 5.41 -8.20
C ALA A 110 -5.83 5.24 -9.62
N GLY A 111 -5.97 6.27 -10.47
CA GLY A 111 -5.38 6.31 -11.80
C GLY A 111 -3.85 6.30 -11.80
N GLY A 112 -3.21 6.96 -10.83
CA GLY A 112 -1.75 6.96 -10.67
C GLY A 112 -1.21 5.57 -10.33
N VAL A 113 -1.92 4.82 -9.48
CA VAL A 113 -1.59 3.43 -9.14
C VAL A 113 -1.67 2.54 -10.38
N TRP A 114 -2.76 2.64 -11.15
CA TRP A 114 -2.90 1.88 -12.40
C TRP A 114 -1.82 2.22 -13.41
N TYR A 115 -1.46 3.49 -13.54
CA TYR A 115 -0.37 3.93 -14.42
C TYR A 115 0.97 3.32 -13.99
N MET A 116 1.30 3.37 -12.69
CA MET A 116 2.53 2.78 -12.15
C MET A 116 2.63 1.29 -12.46
N TYR A 117 1.57 0.53 -12.22
CA TYR A 117 1.54 -0.89 -12.54
C TYR A 117 1.61 -1.14 -14.04
N GLY A 118 0.90 -0.35 -14.85
CA GLY A 118 0.93 -0.44 -16.30
C GLY A 118 2.34 -0.26 -16.87
N VAL A 119 3.04 0.80 -16.48
CA VAL A 119 4.43 1.05 -16.91
C VAL A 119 5.37 -0.05 -16.41
N SER A 120 5.17 -0.53 -15.18
CA SER A 120 5.98 -1.61 -14.61
C SER A 120 5.82 -2.92 -15.37
N VAL A 121 4.59 -3.31 -15.72
CA VAL A 121 4.29 -4.50 -16.53
C VAL A 121 4.93 -4.38 -17.92
N VAL A 122 4.83 -3.20 -18.56
CA VAL A 122 5.47 -2.95 -19.86
C VAL A 122 6.99 -3.06 -19.76
N GLY A 123 7.59 -2.50 -18.72
CA GLY A 123 9.04 -2.58 -18.47
C GLY A 123 9.52 -4.02 -18.28
N ILE A 124 8.82 -4.80 -17.45
CA ILE A 124 9.12 -6.22 -17.23
C ILE A 124 8.94 -7.00 -18.53
N ALA A 125 7.87 -6.77 -19.28
CA ALA A 125 7.62 -7.44 -20.55
C ALA A 125 8.71 -7.12 -21.57
N LEU A 126 9.14 -5.86 -21.69
CA LEU A 126 10.22 -5.46 -22.57
C LEU A 126 11.54 -6.14 -22.18
N ALA A 127 11.89 -6.12 -20.89
CA ALA A 127 13.08 -6.77 -20.38
C ALA A 127 13.05 -8.28 -20.62
N ALA A 128 11.92 -8.93 -20.36
CA ALA A 128 11.70 -10.35 -20.60
C ALA A 128 11.82 -10.68 -22.11
N VAL A 129 11.22 -9.89 -23.00
CA VAL A 129 11.32 -10.09 -24.45
C VAL A 129 12.76 -9.94 -24.92
N LEU A 130 13.48 -8.89 -24.51
CA LEU A 130 14.88 -8.68 -24.91
C LEU A 130 15.80 -9.78 -24.38
N PHE A 131 15.59 -10.20 -23.14
CA PHE A 131 16.31 -11.30 -22.53
C PHE A 131 16.03 -12.61 -23.26
N LEU A 132 14.75 -12.95 -23.46
CA LEU A 132 14.34 -14.16 -24.17
C LEU A 132 14.70 -14.13 -25.66
N ARG A 133 14.89 -12.96 -26.27
CA ARG A 133 15.40 -12.87 -27.65
C ARG A 133 16.76 -13.53 -27.79
N ARG A 134 17.62 -13.41 -26.76
CA ARG A 134 18.98 -13.98 -26.75
C ARG A 134 19.09 -15.29 -25.99
N TRP A 135 18.16 -15.59 -25.08
CA TRP A 135 18.21 -16.76 -24.19
C TRP A 135 16.92 -17.59 -24.31
N ARG A 136 17.04 -18.91 -24.34
CA ARG A 136 15.95 -19.88 -24.25
C ARG A 136 15.89 -20.43 -22.84
N ILE A 137 14.69 -20.68 -22.33
CA ILE A 137 14.48 -21.42 -21.09
C ILE A 137 14.55 -22.92 -21.42
N ASP A 138 15.50 -23.63 -20.83
CA ASP A 138 15.58 -25.09 -20.81
C ASP A 138 14.90 -25.54 -19.51
N LEU A 139 13.63 -25.96 -19.62
CA LEU A 139 12.80 -26.36 -18.49
C LEU A 139 13.22 -27.71 -17.90
N ASP A 140 13.84 -28.57 -18.72
CA ASP A 140 14.30 -29.89 -18.27
C ASP A 140 15.46 -29.75 -17.28
N HIS A 141 16.33 -28.75 -17.49
CA HIS A 141 17.49 -28.49 -16.64
C HIS A 141 17.38 -27.22 -15.79
N TRP A 142 16.25 -26.52 -15.86
CA TRP A 142 16.01 -25.25 -15.15
C TRP A 142 17.12 -24.22 -15.37
N ARG A 143 17.51 -23.99 -16.64
CA ARG A 143 18.60 -23.07 -17.00
C ARG A 143 18.25 -22.20 -18.20
N PHE A 144 18.93 -21.06 -18.32
CA PHE A 144 18.89 -20.22 -19.52
C PHE A 144 20.05 -20.60 -20.45
N VAL A 145 19.76 -20.84 -21.73
CA VAL A 145 20.75 -21.19 -22.76
C VAL A 145 20.70 -20.20 -23.91
N PRO A 146 21.83 -19.73 -24.47
CA PRO A 146 21.81 -18.80 -25.60
C PRO A 146 21.04 -19.38 -26.80
N ARG A 147 20.16 -18.58 -27.41
CA ARG A 147 19.57 -18.86 -28.72
C ARG A 147 20.63 -18.56 -29.79
N GLY A 148 21.12 -19.60 -30.47
CA GLY A 148 22.12 -19.50 -31.54
C GLY A 148 23.53 -20.01 -31.20
N GLY A 149 23.67 -20.93 -30.25
CA GLY A 149 24.90 -21.72 -30.11
C GLY A 149 24.81 -23.02 -30.93
N GLU A 150 25.47 -23.03 -32.09
CA GLU A 150 26.41 -24.11 -32.41
C GLU A 150 27.75 -23.78 -31.73
#